data_AF-A0A519SY51-F1
#
_entry.id   AF-A0A519SY51-F1
#
_cell.length_a   1.000
_cell.length_b   1.000
_cell.length_c   1.000
_cell.angle_alpha   90.00
_cell.angle_beta   90.00
_cell.angle_gamma   90.00
#
_symmetry.space_group_name_H-M   'P 1'
#
loop_
_entity.id
_entity.type
_entity.pdbx_description
1 polymer ?
#
loop_
_entity_poly.entity_id
_entity_poly.type
_entity_poly.pdbx_seq_one_letter_code
_entity_poly.pdbx_strand_id
1 'polypeptide(L)' 'MLLTASCSRFNADGSVAPWGLLLLALDIWAFISIFGQPWDIGKKLLWAAIVFFFPLGGLIIYYFFGRSR' A
#
# COMPACT_ATOMS: atom_id res chain seq x y z
N MET A 1 2.92 40.01 20.46
CA MET A 1 2.72 38.86 21.38
C MET A 1 1.52 38.02 20.95
N LEU A 2 1.58 37.29 19.84
CA LEU A 2 0.68 36.15 19.51
C LEU A 2 1.39 35.24 18.48
N LEU A 3 2.69 34.97 18.70
CA LEU A 3 3.51 34.04 17.91
C LEU A 3 3.60 32.65 18.55
N THR A 4 2.69 32.29 19.47
CA THR A 4 2.77 31.04 20.23
C THR A 4 1.39 30.41 20.43
N ALA A 5 0.88 29.75 19.39
CA ALA A 5 0.07 28.54 19.53
C ALA A 5 0.12 27.74 18.22
N SER A 6 1.35 27.48 17.76
CA SER A 6 1.67 26.28 16.99
C SER A 6 1.48 25.06 17.91
N CYS A 7 0.24 24.78 18.29
CA CYS A 7 -0.13 23.51 18.90
C CYS A 7 -0.82 22.72 17.80
N SER A 8 0.02 22.22 16.91
CA SER A 8 -0.19 21.01 16.13
C SER A 8 -0.97 19.99 16.94
N ARG A 9 -2.29 19.95 16.71
CA ARG A 9 -3.20 18.94 17.24
C ARG A 9 -3.01 17.65 16.46
N PHE A 10 -1.82 17.06 16.59
CA PHE A 10 -1.67 15.63 16.40
C PHE A 10 -2.35 14.99 17.61
N ASN A 11 -3.65 14.71 17.50
CA ASN A 11 -4.37 13.91 18.47
C ASN A 11 -3.64 12.56 18.55
N ALA A 12 -2.88 12.34 19.62
CA ALA A 12 -2.16 11.11 19.91
C ALA A 12 -3.10 10.09 20.59
N ASP A 13 -4.35 10.02 20.13
CA ASP A 13 -5.44 9.29 20.78
C ASP A 13 -5.40 7.77 20.46
N GLY A 14 -4.29 7.27 19.91
CA GLY A 14 -4.25 5.92 19.32
C GLY A 14 -5.18 5.77 18.11
N SER A 15 -5.69 6.88 17.57
CA SER A 15 -6.44 6.92 16.30
C SER A 15 -5.47 6.69 15.15
N VAL A 16 -5.01 5.44 15.02
CA VAL A 16 -4.47 4.92 13.78
C VAL A 16 -5.49 5.24 12.70
N ALA A 17 -5.15 6.11 11.76
CA ALA A 17 -6.04 6.42 10.65
C ALA A 17 -6.42 5.08 10.01
N PRO A 18 -7.68 4.61 10.12
CA PRO A 18 -8.04 3.24 9.72
C PRO A 18 -7.74 3.00 8.24
N TRP A 19 -7.70 4.08 7.45
CA TRP A 19 -7.27 4.09 6.07
C TRP A 19 -5.81 3.66 5.85
N GLY A 20 -4.87 4.10 6.70
CA GLY A 20 -3.45 3.73 6.61
C GLY A 20 -3.21 2.25 6.92
N LEU A 21 -3.94 1.71 7.90
CA LEU A 21 -3.91 0.27 8.20
C LEU A 21 -4.52 -0.57 7.08
N LEU A 22 -5.59 -0.08 6.46
CA LEU A 22 -6.21 -0.76 5.31
C LEU A 22 -5.23 -0.86 4.14
N LEU A 23 -4.53 0.23 3.81
CA LEU A 23 -3.51 0.27 2.76
C LEU A 23 -2.35 -0.67 3.07
N LEU A 24 -1.87 -0.68 4.31
CA LEU A 24 -0.80 -1.56 4.76
C LEU A 24 -1.19 -3.04 4.63
N ALA A 25 -2.41 -3.40 5.02
CA ALA A 25 -2.93 -4.76 4.88
C ALA A 25 -3.09 -5.18 3.41
N LEU A 26 -3.55 -4.25 2.56
CA LEU A 26 -3.67 -4.45 1.11
C LEU A 26 -2.30 -4.72 0.47
N ASP A 27 -1.28 -3.94 0.83
CA ASP A 27 0.07 -4.07 0.28
C ASP A 27 0.66 -5.46 0.56
N ILE A 28 0.55 -5.94 1.80
CA ILE A 28 0.98 -7.29 2.20
C ILE A 28 0.25 -8.36 1.38
N TRP A 29 -1.06 -8.21 1.20
CA TRP A 29 -1.86 -9.17 0.44
C TRP A 29 -1.44 -9.24 -1.03
N ALA A 30 -1.11 -8.11 -1.64
CA ALA A 30 -0.60 -8.05 -3.00
C ALA A 30 0.76 -8.75 -3.14
N PHE A 31 1.68 -8.52 -2.20
CA PHE A 31 2.97 -9.21 -2.19
C PHE A 31 2.81 -10.74 -2.09
N ILE A 32 2.00 -11.23 -1.15
CA ILE A 32 1.73 -12.67 -1.01
C ILE A 32 1.18 -13.26 -2.32
N SER A 33 0.26 -12.52 -2.96
CA SER A 33 -0.35 -12.94 -4.21
C SER A 33 0.66 -13.01 -5.37
N ILE A 34 1.63 -12.08 -5.45
CA ILE A 34 2.72 -12.09 -6.45
C ILE A 34 3.67 -13.28 -6.23
N PHE A 35 4.05 -13.54 -4.98
CA PHE A 35 4.95 -14.65 -4.65
C PHE A 35 4.32 -16.02 -4.95
N GLY A 36 3.01 -16.15 -4.76
CA GLY A 36 2.26 -17.39 -5.03
C GLY A 36 2.08 -17.74 -6.52
N GLN A 37 2.38 -16.84 -7.46
CA GLN A 37 2.27 -17.14 -8.89
C GLN A 37 3.50 -17.91 -9.43
N PRO A 38 3.34 -18.86 -10.37
CA PRO A 38 4.43 -19.59 -11.01
C PRO A 38 5.12 -18.77 -12.12
N TRP A 39 5.20 -17.44 -11.95
CA TRP A 39 5.84 -16.55 -12.93
C TRP A 39 7.35 -16.48 -12.71
N ASP A 40 8.07 -16.20 -13.80
CA ASP A 40 9.51 -15.91 -13.79
C ASP A 40 9.83 -14.72 -12.85
N ILE A 41 11.05 -14.71 -12.29
CA ILE A 41 11.54 -13.68 -11.37
C ILE A 41 11.34 -12.27 -11.93
N GLY A 42 11.56 -12.09 -13.24
CA GLY A 42 11.43 -10.77 -13.88
C GLY A 42 10.01 -10.21 -13.82
N LYS A 43 8.99 -11.06 -14.01
CA LYS A 43 7.58 -10.65 -13.93
C LYS A 43 7.15 -10.38 -12.49
N LYS A 44 7.63 -11.17 -11.53
CA LYS A 44 7.39 -10.92 -10.10
C LYS A 44 7.94 -9.57 -9.67
N LEU A 45 9.16 -9.24 -10.10
CA LEU A 45 9.81 -7.98 -9.75
C LEU A 45 9.11 -6.77 -10.38
N LEU A 46 8.67 -6.88 -11.65
CA LEU A 46 7.92 -5.83 -12.33
C LEU A 46 6.61 -5.52 -11.59
N TRP A 47 5.84 -6.56 -11.24
CA TRP A 47 4.58 -6.40 -10.51
C TRP A 47 4.78 -5.87 -9.09
N ALA A 48 5.81 -6.34 -8.39
CA ALA A 48 6.15 -5.83 -7.07
C ALA A 48 6.53 -4.34 -7.12
N ALA A 49 7.31 -3.92 -8.13
CA ALA A 49 7.68 -2.51 -8.31
C ALA A 49 6.46 -1.61 -8.58
N ILE A 50 5.49 -2.08 -9.38
CA ILE A 50 4.25 -1.35 -9.68
C ILE A 50 3.39 -1.16 -8.42
N VAL A 51 3.19 -2.22 -7.63
CA VAL A 51 2.44 -2.16 -6.38
C VAL A 51 3.14 -1.26 -5.35
N PHE A 52 4.47 -1.35 -5.25
CA PHE A 52 5.27 -0.56 -4.31
C PHE A 52 5.24 0.95 -4.60
N PHE A 53 5.40 1.35 -5.87
CA PHE A 53 5.35 2.78 -6.25
C PHE A 53 3.92 3.35 -6.21
N PHE A 54 2.91 2.50 -6.40
CA PHE A 54 1.52 2.91 -6.46
C PHE A 54 0.67 1.93 -5.63
N PRO A 55 0.63 2.05 -4.28
CA PRO A 55 -0.08 1.08 -3.44
C PRO A 55 -1.59 1.02 -3.71
N LEU A 56 -2.20 2.13 -4.12
CA LEU A 56 -3.61 2.18 -4.52
C LEU A 56 -3.83 1.71 -5.96
N GLY A 57 -3.15 2.32 -6.93
CA GLY A 57 -3.36 2.02 -8.35
C GLY A 57 -2.73 0.70 -8.80
N GLY A 58 -1.54 0.36 -8.28
CA GLY A 58 -0.84 -0.88 -8.55
C GLY A 58 -1.63 -2.10 -8.07
N LEU A 59 -2.39 -1.96 -6.98
CA LEU A 59 -3.25 -3.03 -6.47
C LEU A 59 -4.52 -3.21 -7.32
N ILE A 60 -5.08 -2.12 -7.85
CA ILE A 60 -6.19 -2.17 -8.84
C ILE A 60 -5.71 -2.81 -10.14
N ILE A 61 -4.56 -2.39 -10.67
CA ILE A 61 -3.97 -2.94 -11.90
C ILE A 61 -3.61 -4.41 -11.69
N TYR A 62 -3.06 -4.77 -10.53
CA TYR A 62 -2.78 -6.16 -10.17
C TYR A 62 -4.05 -7.00 -10.09
N TYR A 63 -5.15 -6.47 -9.54
CA TYR A 63 -6.41 -7.20 -9.46
C TYR A 63 -7.02 -7.49 -10.84
N PHE A 64 -6.94 -6.56 -11.78
CA PHE A 64 -7.48 -6.73 -13.13
C PHE A 64 -6.56 -7.51 -14.07
N PHE A 65 -5.25 -7.22 -14.08
CA PHE A 65 -4.30 -7.78 -15.04
C PHE A 65 -3.37 -8.84 -14.46
N GLY A 66 -3.04 -8.76 -13.16
CA GLY A 66 -2.16 -9.72 -12.50
C GLY A 66 -2.89 -10.96 -11.99
N ARG A 67 -4.13 -10.82 -11.51
CA ARG A 67 -4.94 -11.94 -10.98
C ARG A 67 -5.74 -12.68 -12.05
N SER A 68 -5.75 -12.19 -13.29
CA SER A 68 -6.31 -12.94 -14.42
C SER A 68 -5.45 -14.18 -14.62
N ARG A 69 -6.02 -15.35 -14.30
CA ARG A 69 -5.41 -16.65 -14.55
C ARG A 69 -5.04 -16.84 -16.02
#